data_AF-A0A3M0XZ26-F1
#
_entry.id   AF-A0A3M0XZ26-F1
#
_cell.length_a   1.000
_cell.length_b   1.000
_cell.length_c   1.000
_cell.angle_alpha   90.00
_cell.angle_beta   90.00
_cell.angle_gamma   90.00
#
_symmetry.space_group_name_H-M   'P 1'
#
loop_
_entity.id
_entity.type
_entity.pdbx_description
1 polymer ?
#
loop_
_entity_poly.entity_id
_entity_poly.type
_entity_poly.pdbx_seq_one_letter_code
_entity_poly.pdbx_strand_id
1 'polypeptide(L)'
;VYLTEISIYDKPYQGKIATPYLQKLDLSYKENYLRFKFVGLNYLTPYKTHYLYKLEGLDHDWQRADSRTNFALYHNLSGGHYTFKVKATSDDGSILSRIREVEVYIAPPFWETLWFRLLVAVLIALIGYGYYRIKVNAMRRRQQQLEQTVAERTEELRSRNEMLHEERKKLQQKALQTTLLYEASKQISSQLELNHLLAEVVDLTQKTFRFHNVMIFMYEGGALRLKAIAGAMTKEFKKGFAIPLGKGLIGLAGEKLEEQVSNNVDEDPRYYKAFEEETRAELAVPIKMGNELIAVLDLQSDRYNAFGEDDIKIMKTFSSQIATAINNARLYLQAQQELKMRKKTEAELRQSNVDLEKAKRATDDILENVD
;
A
#
# COMPACT_ATOMS: atom_id res chain seq x y z
N VAL A 1 -30.93 22.24 -90.18
CA VAL A 1 -29.86 22.98 -89.47
C VAL A 1 -28.60 22.14 -89.52
N TYR A 2 -27.44 22.77 -89.68
CA TYR A 2 -26.14 22.12 -89.65
C TYR A 2 -25.32 22.64 -88.47
N LEU A 3 -24.52 21.76 -87.88
CA LEU A 3 -23.51 22.15 -86.90
C LEU A 3 -22.28 22.63 -87.65
N THR A 4 -21.86 23.85 -87.37
CA THR A 4 -20.68 24.47 -88.00
C THR A 4 -19.44 24.18 -87.19
N GLU A 5 -19.55 24.23 -85.86
CA GLU A 5 -18.43 24.02 -84.95
C GLU A 5 -18.91 23.35 -83.66
N ILE A 6 -18.07 22.47 -83.13
CA ILE A 6 -18.19 21.94 -81.77
C ILE A 6 -16.88 22.29 -81.08
N SER A 7 -16.93 22.94 -79.92
CA SER A 7 -15.73 23.33 -79.16
C SER A 7 -15.75 22.67 -77.79
N ILE A 8 -14.59 22.17 -77.35
CA ILE A 8 -14.33 21.57 -76.04
C ILE A 8 -13.36 22.49 -75.31
N TYR A 9 -13.76 23.07 -74.17
CA TYR A 9 -12.98 24.08 -73.45
C TYR A 9 -12.37 25.17 -74.36
N ASP A 10 -13.25 25.78 -75.17
CA ASP A 10 -12.93 26.85 -76.13
C ASP A 10 -11.92 26.48 -77.25
N LYS A 11 -11.57 25.19 -77.38
CA LYS A 11 -10.82 24.67 -78.53
C LYS A 11 -11.76 23.97 -79.50
N PRO A 12 -11.71 24.27 -80.81
CA PRO A 12 -12.53 23.58 -81.80
C PRO A 12 -12.19 22.09 -81.82
N TYR A 13 -13.19 21.23 -81.93
CA TYR A 13 -13.04 19.78 -82.03
C TYR A 13 -12.31 19.42 -83.32
N GLN A 14 -11.13 18.81 -83.18
CA GLN A 14 -10.29 18.36 -84.29
C GLN A 14 -10.43 16.85 -84.48
N GLY A 15 -11.60 16.40 -84.93
CA GLY A 15 -11.86 15.00 -85.23
C GLY A 15 -11.59 14.61 -86.69
N LYS A 16 -11.56 13.30 -86.95
CA LYS A 16 -11.43 12.74 -88.32
C LYS A 16 -12.66 12.99 -89.21
N ILE A 17 -13.82 13.22 -88.59
CA ILE A 17 -15.08 13.50 -89.27
C ILE A 17 -15.38 15.00 -89.11
N ALA A 18 -15.67 15.68 -90.22
CA ALA A 18 -16.03 17.08 -90.17
C ALA A 18 -17.32 17.30 -89.35
N THR A 19 -17.34 18.39 -88.57
CA THR A 19 -18.43 18.76 -87.63
C THR A 19 -19.85 18.67 -88.21
N PRO A 20 -20.14 19.04 -89.47
CA PRO A 20 -21.49 18.90 -90.03
C PRO A 20 -22.00 17.46 -90.08
N TYR A 21 -21.10 16.46 -90.19
CA TYR A 21 -21.42 15.04 -90.36
C TYR A 21 -21.20 14.20 -89.10
N LEU A 22 -20.69 14.79 -88.02
CA LEU A 22 -20.38 14.06 -86.79
C LEU A 22 -21.66 13.51 -86.15
N GLN A 23 -21.75 12.20 -85.96
CA GLN A 23 -22.92 11.57 -85.32
C GLN A 23 -22.67 11.27 -83.84
N LYS A 24 -21.42 10.96 -83.48
CA LYS A 24 -21.02 10.56 -82.15
C LYS A 24 -19.75 11.27 -81.71
N LEU A 25 -19.73 11.71 -80.45
CA LEU A 25 -18.62 12.37 -79.78
C LEU A 25 -18.32 11.66 -78.46
N ASP A 26 -17.21 10.93 -78.41
CA ASP A 26 -16.73 10.25 -77.20
C ASP A 26 -15.69 11.13 -76.50
N LEU A 27 -15.89 11.41 -75.21
CA LEU A 27 -15.13 12.36 -74.41
C LEU A 27 -14.67 11.75 -73.08
N SER A 28 -13.55 12.24 -72.56
CA SER A 28 -13.09 11.93 -71.20
C SER A 28 -13.89 12.69 -70.14
N TYR A 29 -13.94 12.20 -68.90
CA TYR A 29 -14.55 12.94 -67.77
C TYR A 29 -13.97 14.35 -67.56
N LYS A 30 -12.77 14.62 -68.09
CA LYS A 30 -12.11 15.94 -68.04
C LYS A 30 -12.61 16.92 -69.09
N GLU A 31 -13.36 16.46 -70.10
CA GLU A 31 -13.81 17.23 -71.26
C GLU A 31 -15.30 17.59 -71.14
N ASN A 32 -15.71 18.13 -69.99
CA ASN A 32 -17.11 18.33 -69.63
C ASN A 32 -17.68 19.73 -69.92
N TYR A 33 -16.99 20.50 -70.75
CA TYR A 33 -17.39 21.83 -71.19
C TYR A 33 -17.53 21.83 -72.72
N LEU A 34 -18.77 21.95 -73.22
CA LEU A 34 -19.11 21.81 -74.62
C LEU A 34 -19.86 23.02 -75.17
N ARG A 35 -19.43 23.47 -76.35
CA ARG A 35 -20.09 24.52 -77.13
C ARG A 35 -20.49 23.97 -78.50
N PHE A 36 -21.75 24.12 -78.88
CA PHE A 36 -22.26 23.71 -80.19
C PHE A 36 -22.69 24.94 -80.97
N LYS A 37 -22.04 25.22 -82.11
CA LYS A 37 -22.41 26.30 -83.01
C LYS A 37 -23.16 25.74 -84.21
N PHE A 38 -24.26 26.39 -84.59
CA PHE A 38 -25.15 25.87 -85.64
C PHE A 38 -25.68 26.99 -86.54
N VAL A 39 -26.07 26.60 -87.76
CA VAL A 39 -26.68 27.50 -88.72
C VAL A 39 -27.72 26.77 -89.57
N GLY A 40 -28.85 27.41 -89.84
CA GLY A 40 -29.85 26.98 -90.79
C GLY A 40 -29.62 27.64 -92.15
N LEU A 41 -29.81 26.87 -93.24
CA LEU A 41 -29.81 27.41 -94.59
C LEU A 41 -31.17 28.08 -94.86
N ASN A 42 -31.36 29.32 -94.43
CA ASN A 42 -32.49 30.15 -94.82
C ASN A 42 -32.00 31.47 -95.42
N TYR A 43 -31.93 31.52 -96.75
CA TYR A 43 -31.38 32.65 -97.52
C TYR A 43 -32.39 33.76 -97.79
N LEU A 44 -33.69 33.51 -97.58
CA LEU A 44 -34.77 34.44 -97.96
C LEU A 44 -35.12 35.39 -96.81
N THR A 45 -35.10 34.92 -95.55
CA THR A 45 -35.44 35.72 -94.36
C THR A 45 -34.62 35.31 -93.12
N PRO A 46 -33.29 35.55 -93.10
CA PRO A 46 -32.43 35.12 -91.99
C PRO A 46 -32.82 35.72 -90.63
N TYR A 47 -33.40 36.92 -90.59
CA TYR A 47 -33.84 37.59 -89.35
C TYR A 47 -35.12 37.01 -88.71
N LYS A 48 -35.83 36.10 -89.41
CA LYS A 48 -37.06 35.43 -88.91
C LYS A 48 -36.83 33.97 -88.50
N THR A 49 -35.57 33.54 -88.42
CA THR A 49 -35.21 32.16 -88.06
C THR A 49 -34.74 32.11 -86.62
N HIS A 50 -35.44 31.32 -85.81
CA HIS A 50 -35.07 31.04 -84.43
C HIS A 50 -34.58 29.60 -84.30
N TYR A 51 -33.61 29.37 -83.41
CA TYR A 51 -33.11 28.02 -83.16
C TYR A 51 -33.59 27.55 -81.80
N LEU A 52 -34.13 26.33 -81.77
CA LEU A 52 -34.41 25.61 -80.54
C LEU A 52 -33.40 24.48 -80.41
N TYR A 53 -32.74 24.40 -79.26
CA TYR A 53 -31.80 23.33 -78.95
C TYR A 53 -32.16 22.67 -77.62
N LYS A 54 -31.67 21.45 -77.43
CA LYS A 54 -31.85 20.68 -76.20
C LYS A 54 -30.74 19.64 -76.09
N LEU A 55 -30.18 19.46 -74.90
CA LEU A 55 -29.32 18.33 -74.58
C LEU A 55 -30.11 17.31 -73.79
N GLU A 56 -30.63 16.29 -74.48
CA GLU A 56 -31.31 15.18 -73.82
C GLU A 56 -30.32 14.46 -72.89
N GLY A 57 -30.77 14.17 -71.67
CA GLY A 57 -29.91 13.72 -70.56
C GLY A 57 -29.57 14.83 -69.55
N LEU A 58 -29.80 16.11 -69.89
CA LEU A 58 -29.68 17.24 -68.96
C LEU A 58 -30.92 18.15 -68.99
N ASP A 59 -31.33 18.57 -70.17
CA ASP A 59 -32.44 19.50 -70.36
C ASP A 59 -33.79 18.76 -70.34
N HIS A 60 -34.79 19.34 -69.67
CA HIS A 60 -36.16 18.82 -69.68
C HIS A 60 -36.98 19.34 -70.90
N ASP A 61 -36.82 20.61 -71.28
CA ASP A 61 -37.53 21.26 -72.38
C ASP A 61 -36.59 21.87 -73.43
N TRP A 62 -37.14 22.28 -74.57
CA TRP A 62 -36.38 22.97 -75.63
C TRP A 62 -36.00 24.39 -75.19
N GLN A 63 -34.72 24.73 -75.31
CA GLN A 63 -34.19 26.07 -75.06
C GLN A 63 -34.12 26.87 -76.36
N ARG A 64 -34.39 28.18 -76.30
CA ARG A 64 -34.27 29.08 -77.45
C ARG A 64 -32.89 29.73 -77.46
N ALA A 65 -32.17 29.60 -78.57
CA ALA A 65 -30.89 30.28 -78.77
C ALA A 65 -31.10 31.79 -78.89
N ASP A 66 -30.17 32.56 -78.33
CA ASP A 66 -30.11 34.00 -78.53
C ASP A 66 -29.90 34.31 -80.02
N SER A 67 -30.74 35.21 -80.54
CA SER A 67 -30.80 35.62 -81.95
C SER A 67 -29.48 36.20 -82.48
N ARG A 68 -28.52 36.54 -81.59
CA ARG A 68 -27.20 37.06 -81.97
C ARG A 68 -26.08 36.02 -82.02
N THR A 69 -26.22 34.88 -81.34
CA THR A 69 -25.04 34.03 -81.04
C THR A 69 -25.10 32.60 -81.57
N ASN A 70 -26.26 32.08 -82.01
CA ASN A 70 -26.39 30.79 -82.72
C ASN A 70 -25.50 29.64 -82.18
N PHE A 71 -25.30 29.58 -80.86
CA PHE A 71 -24.59 28.51 -80.17
C PHE A 71 -25.33 28.09 -78.91
N ALA A 72 -25.13 26.83 -78.51
CA ALA A 72 -25.54 26.29 -77.22
C ALA A 72 -24.29 26.00 -76.39
N LEU A 73 -24.35 26.27 -75.09
CA LEU A 73 -23.23 26.08 -74.17
C LEU A 73 -23.66 25.21 -72.99
N TYR A 74 -22.86 24.18 -72.71
CA TYR A 74 -23.04 23.29 -71.57
C TYR A 74 -21.75 23.17 -70.78
N HIS A 75 -21.83 23.38 -69.47
CA HIS A 75 -20.70 23.33 -68.56
C HIS A 75 -20.90 22.24 -67.50
N ASN A 76 -19.79 21.68 -67.02
CA ASN A 76 -19.78 20.71 -65.91
C ASN A 76 -20.70 19.50 -66.14
N LEU A 77 -20.71 18.97 -67.36
CA LEU A 77 -21.46 17.76 -67.69
C LEU A 77 -20.93 16.55 -66.90
N SER A 78 -21.80 15.83 -66.22
CA SER A 78 -21.43 14.57 -65.55
C SER A 78 -21.11 13.47 -66.56
N GLY A 79 -20.42 12.41 -66.13
CA GLY A 79 -20.23 11.23 -67.00
C GLY A 79 -21.58 10.59 -67.34
N GLY A 80 -21.81 10.29 -68.62
CA GLY A 80 -23.10 9.78 -69.09
C GLY A 80 -23.28 9.86 -70.60
N HIS A 81 -24.47 9.45 -71.06
CA HIS A 81 -24.91 9.55 -72.44
C HIS A 81 -25.85 10.75 -72.59
N TYR A 82 -25.53 11.62 -73.54
CA TYR A 82 -26.33 12.79 -73.87
C TYR A 82 -26.60 12.82 -75.38
N THR A 83 -27.71 13.44 -75.77
CA THR A 83 -28.02 13.66 -77.20
C THR A 83 -28.31 15.13 -77.42
N PHE A 84 -27.40 15.83 -78.09
CA PHE A 84 -27.60 17.22 -78.46
C PHE A 84 -28.52 17.30 -79.68
N LYS A 85 -29.61 18.05 -79.57
CA LYS A 85 -30.61 18.24 -80.62
C LYS A 85 -30.77 19.70 -80.94
N VAL A 86 -30.84 20.05 -82.23
CA VAL A 86 -31.13 21.42 -82.68
C VAL A 86 -32.06 21.43 -83.89
N LYS A 87 -33.01 22.36 -83.90
CA LYS A 87 -33.94 22.61 -85.00
C LYS A 87 -34.13 24.11 -85.23
N ALA A 88 -34.39 24.49 -86.48
CA ALA A 88 -34.80 25.85 -86.82
C ALA A 88 -36.33 25.96 -86.83
N THR A 89 -36.86 27.05 -86.29
CA THR A 89 -38.27 27.42 -86.28
C THR A 89 -38.44 28.83 -86.81
N SER A 90 -39.59 29.12 -87.41
CA SER A 90 -39.98 30.46 -87.84
C SER A 90 -40.64 31.25 -86.70
N ASP A 91 -40.92 32.54 -86.91
CA ASP A 91 -41.60 33.43 -85.95
C ASP A 91 -43.01 32.96 -85.58
N ASP A 92 -43.67 32.21 -86.47
CA ASP A 92 -44.98 31.60 -86.27
C ASP A 92 -44.93 30.23 -85.56
N GLY A 93 -43.73 29.79 -85.16
CA GLY A 93 -43.51 28.50 -84.50
C GLY A 93 -43.44 27.30 -85.44
N SER A 94 -43.59 27.48 -86.77
CA SER A 94 -43.44 26.41 -87.73
C SER A 94 -42.00 25.88 -87.78
N ILE A 95 -41.85 24.55 -87.86
CA ILE A 95 -40.53 23.91 -87.91
C ILE A 95 -39.99 24.00 -89.33
N LEU A 96 -38.86 24.68 -89.51
CA LEU A 96 -38.24 24.96 -90.80
C LEU A 96 -37.21 23.91 -91.22
N SER A 97 -36.81 22.99 -90.33
CA SER A 97 -35.76 22.01 -90.63
C SER A 97 -35.92 20.69 -89.88
N ARG A 98 -35.35 19.61 -90.43
CA ARG A 98 -35.11 18.37 -89.69
C ARG A 98 -34.24 18.64 -88.45
N ILE A 99 -34.53 17.91 -87.37
CA ILE A 99 -33.75 17.95 -86.13
C ILE A 99 -32.37 17.36 -86.41
N ARG A 100 -31.31 18.10 -86.06
CA ARG A 100 -29.94 17.60 -86.09
C ARG A 100 -29.59 17.07 -84.71
N GLU A 101 -29.18 15.81 -84.64
CA GLU A 101 -28.85 15.11 -83.41
C GLU A 101 -27.37 14.71 -83.38
N VAL A 102 -26.68 14.87 -82.26
CA VAL A 102 -25.32 14.37 -82.01
C VAL A 102 -25.29 13.66 -80.68
N GLU A 103 -24.88 12.40 -80.69
CA GLU A 103 -24.67 11.61 -79.48
C GLU A 103 -23.34 12.03 -78.84
N VAL A 104 -23.39 12.35 -77.55
CA VAL A 104 -22.24 12.76 -76.76
C VAL A 104 -22.12 11.79 -75.59
N TYR A 105 -20.99 11.09 -75.51
CA TYR A 105 -20.69 10.20 -74.40
C TYR A 105 -19.51 10.74 -73.62
N ILE A 106 -19.70 11.01 -72.34
CA ILE A 106 -18.64 11.41 -71.42
C ILE A 106 -18.35 10.23 -70.50
N ALA A 107 -17.16 9.65 -70.60
CA ALA A 107 -16.76 8.53 -69.75
C ALA A 107 -16.76 8.97 -68.26
N PRO A 108 -17.42 8.26 -67.32
CA PRO A 108 -17.36 8.58 -65.90
C PRO A 108 -15.91 8.47 -65.35
N PRO A 109 -15.56 9.24 -64.31
CA PRO A 109 -14.24 9.13 -63.70
C PRO A 109 -14.03 7.75 -63.06
N PHE A 110 -12.80 7.23 -63.11
CA PHE A 110 -12.51 5.86 -62.68
C PHE A 110 -12.86 5.58 -61.21
N TRP A 111 -12.81 6.59 -60.33
CA TRP A 111 -13.16 6.42 -58.91
C TRP A 111 -14.67 6.26 -58.64
N GLU A 112 -15.52 6.60 -59.62
CA GLU A 112 -16.96 6.37 -59.54
C GLU A 112 -17.38 4.99 -60.07
N THR A 113 -16.45 4.26 -60.68
CA THR A 113 -16.73 2.92 -61.21
C THR A 113 -16.93 1.90 -60.09
N LEU A 114 -17.78 0.90 -60.36
CA LEU A 114 -18.12 -0.14 -59.41
C LEU A 114 -16.88 -0.93 -58.94
N TRP A 115 -15.97 -1.27 -59.85
CA TRP A 115 -14.78 -2.05 -59.51
C TRP A 115 -13.86 -1.30 -58.54
N PHE A 116 -13.71 0.03 -58.71
CA PHE A 116 -12.86 0.83 -57.81
C PHE A 116 -13.47 0.94 -56.41
N ARG A 117 -14.80 1.15 -56.33
CA ARG A 117 -15.52 1.14 -55.04
C ARG A 117 -15.41 -0.20 -54.34
N LEU A 118 -15.52 -1.31 -55.08
CA LEU A 118 -15.30 -2.66 -54.55
C LEU A 118 -13.87 -2.84 -54.04
N LEU A 119 -12.87 -2.34 -54.78
CA LEU A 119 -11.47 -2.39 -54.35
C LEU A 119 -11.26 -1.64 -53.03
N VAL A 120 -11.83 -0.44 -52.89
CA VAL A 120 -11.78 0.34 -51.64
C VAL A 120 -12.50 -0.40 -50.50
N ALA A 121 -13.67 -0.99 -50.75
CA ALA A 121 -14.38 -1.77 -49.75
C ALA A 121 -13.58 -3.00 -49.28
N VAL A 122 -12.92 -3.70 -50.21
CA VAL A 122 -12.02 -4.81 -49.90
C VAL A 122 -10.81 -4.34 -49.10
N LEU A 123 -10.21 -3.20 -49.47
CA LEU A 123 -9.08 -2.63 -48.72
C LEU A 123 -9.48 -2.30 -47.27
N ILE A 124 -10.64 -1.68 -47.06
CA ILE A 124 -11.19 -1.40 -45.73
C ILE A 124 -11.43 -2.70 -44.95
N ALA A 125 -12.00 -3.72 -45.60
CA ALA A 125 -12.23 -5.02 -44.97
C ALA A 125 -10.91 -5.70 -44.58
N LEU A 126 -9.86 -5.60 -45.40
CA LEU A 126 -8.53 -6.15 -45.10
C LEU A 126 -7.86 -5.40 -43.94
N ILE A 127 -7.97 -4.07 -43.89
CA ILE A 127 -7.47 -3.27 -42.76
C ILE A 127 -8.21 -3.67 -41.48
N GLY A 128 -9.54 -3.76 -41.52
CA GLY A 128 -10.36 -4.20 -40.39
C GLY A 128 -10.02 -5.62 -39.93
N TYR A 129 -9.83 -6.54 -40.87
CA TYR A 129 -9.41 -7.90 -40.59
C TYR A 129 -8.01 -7.96 -39.97
N GLY A 130 -7.05 -7.18 -40.49
CA GLY A 130 -5.71 -7.06 -39.94
C GLY A 130 -5.74 -6.53 -38.50
N TYR A 131 -6.50 -5.47 -38.25
CA TYR A 131 -6.70 -4.94 -36.91
C TYR A 131 -7.33 -5.96 -35.95
N TYR A 132 -8.39 -6.65 -36.39
CA TYR A 132 -9.02 -7.73 -35.63
C TYR A 132 -8.02 -8.83 -35.27
N ARG A 133 -7.21 -9.29 -36.23
CA ARG A 133 -6.19 -10.32 -36.03
C ARG A 133 -5.12 -9.88 -35.02
N ILE A 134 -4.63 -8.65 -35.11
CA ILE A 134 -3.66 -8.10 -34.15
C ILE A 134 -4.25 -8.07 -32.74
N LYS A 135 -5.48 -7.55 -32.59
CA LYS A 135 -6.16 -7.45 -31.29
C LYS A 135 -6.38 -8.81 -30.65
N VAL A 136 -6.86 -9.79 -31.42
CA VAL A 136 -7.09 -11.16 -30.93
C VAL A 136 -5.78 -11.83 -30.51
N ASN A 137 -4.72 -11.69 -31.31
CA ASN A 137 -3.42 -12.25 -30.95
C ASN A 137 -2.83 -11.58 -29.70
N ALA A 138 -3.02 -10.27 -29.54
CA ALA A 138 -2.61 -9.54 -28.35
C ALA A 138 -3.39 -9.98 -27.10
N MET A 139 -4.70 -10.20 -27.22
CA MET A 139 -5.53 -10.72 -26.12
C MET A 139 -5.09 -12.12 -25.68
N ARG A 140 -4.81 -13.03 -26.62
CA ARG A 140 -4.30 -14.37 -26.29
C ARG A 140 -2.98 -14.33 -25.53
N ARG A 141 -2.05 -13.45 -25.92
CA ARG A 141 -0.77 -13.26 -25.20
C ARG A 141 -0.99 -12.73 -23.78
N ARG A 142 -1.90 -11.77 -23.59
CA ARG A 142 -2.25 -11.25 -22.26
C ARG A 142 -2.86 -12.33 -21.37
N GLN A 143 -3.70 -13.20 -21.93
CA GLN A 143 -4.32 -14.28 -21.17
C GLN A 143 -3.27 -15.28 -20.66
N GLN A 144 -2.31 -15.68 -21.51
CA GLN A 144 -1.20 -16.56 -21.08
C GLN A 144 -0.33 -15.91 -20.01
N GLN A 145 -0.01 -14.62 -20.14
CA GLN A 145 0.74 -13.89 -19.12
C GLN A 145 -0.04 -13.80 -17.81
N LEU A 146 -1.36 -13.61 -17.87
CA LEU A 146 -2.20 -13.56 -16.68
C LEU A 146 -2.25 -14.93 -16.01
N GLU A 147 -2.40 -16.02 -16.78
CA GLU A 147 -2.39 -17.39 -16.26
C GLU A 147 -1.04 -17.74 -15.62
N GLN A 148 0.08 -17.38 -16.25
CA GLN A 148 1.41 -17.53 -15.65
C GLN A 148 1.57 -16.71 -14.36
N THR A 149 1.17 -15.44 -14.39
CA THR A 149 1.25 -14.57 -13.20
C THR A 149 0.38 -15.11 -12.07
N VAL A 150 -0.83 -15.60 -12.37
CA VAL A 150 -1.71 -16.21 -11.38
C VAL A 150 -1.09 -17.50 -10.85
N ALA A 151 -0.52 -18.36 -11.69
CA ALA A 151 0.16 -19.58 -11.25
C ALA A 151 1.36 -19.25 -10.32
N GLU A 152 2.24 -18.34 -10.75
CA GLU A 152 3.39 -17.88 -9.96
C GLU A 152 2.96 -17.25 -8.63
N ARG A 153 1.98 -16.35 -8.64
CA ARG A 153 1.47 -15.72 -7.42
C ARG A 153 0.74 -16.71 -6.52
N THR A 154 0.04 -17.69 -7.08
CA THR A 154 -0.64 -18.73 -6.29
C THR A 154 0.38 -19.62 -5.61
N GLU A 155 1.47 -19.97 -6.29
CA GLU A 155 2.58 -20.72 -5.71
C GLU A 155 3.32 -19.89 -4.65
N GLU A 156 3.63 -18.62 -4.92
CA GLU A 156 4.22 -17.69 -3.95
C GLU A 156 3.34 -17.54 -2.71
N LEU A 157 2.03 -17.31 -2.90
CA LEU A 157 1.06 -17.19 -1.81
C LEU A 157 0.93 -18.49 -1.02
N ARG A 158 0.95 -19.64 -1.69
CA ARG A 158 0.91 -20.95 -1.02
C ARG A 158 2.15 -21.16 -0.18
N SER A 159 3.34 -20.92 -0.73
CA SER A 159 4.61 -20.97 0.00
C SER A 159 4.61 -20.00 1.19
N ARG A 160 4.09 -18.78 0.99
CA ARG A 160 4.01 -17.76 2.05
C ARG A 160 3.00 -18.14 3.13
N ASN A 161 1.86 -18.73 2.78
CA ASN A 161 0.90 -19.25 3.74
C ASN A 161 1.46 -20.44 4.52
N GLU A 162 2.17 -21.36 3.87
CA GLU A 162 2.84 -22.48 4.53
C GLU A 162 3.92 -21.98 5.50
N MET A 163 4.74 -21.00 5.09
CA MET A 163 5.71 -20.33 5.97
C MET A 163 5.03 -19.64 7.16
N LEU A 164 3.95 -18.88 6.92
CA LEU A 164 3.19 -18.22 7.98
C LEU A 164 2.55 -19.22 8.94
N HIS A 165 2.08 -20.37 8.46
CA HIS A 165 1.54 -21.44 9.29
C HIS A 165 2.62 -22.05 10.18
N GLU A 166 3.81 -22.33 9.64
CA GLU A 166 4.93 -22.83 10.42
C GLU A 166 5.46 -21.78 11.41
N GLU A 167 5.53 -20.51 11.02
CA GLU A 167 5.91 -19.42 11.91
C GLU A 167 4.90 -19.26 13.05
N ARG A 168 3.58 -19.29 12.76
CA ARG A 168 2.53 -19.29 13.79
C ARG A 168 2.66 -20.46 14.74
N LYS A 169 2.92 -21.67 14.21
CA LYS A 169 3.11 -22.87 15.03
C LYS A 169 4.32 -22.73 15.95
N LYS A 170 5.45 -22.23 15.43
CA LYS A 170 6.65 -21.92 16.24
C LYS A 170 6.37 -20.84 17.29
N LEU A 171 5.65 -19.78 16.93
CA LEU A 171 5.25 -18.72 17.86
C LEU A 171 4.32 -19.25 18.95
N GLN A 172 3.35 -20.10 18.61
CA GLN A 172 2.47 -20.76 19.58
C GLN A 172 3.25 -21.67 20.51
N GLN A 173 4.18 -22.48 19.98
CA GLN A 173 5.07 -23.31 20.81
C GLN A 173 5.93 -22.46 21.74
N LYS A 174 6.52 -21.37 21.23
CA LYS A 174 7.33 -20.44 22.02
C LYS A 174 6.49 -19.70 23.07
N ALA A 175 5.26 -19.30 22.74
CA ALA A 175 4.33 -18.67 23.67
C ALA A 175 3.93 -19.66 24.76
N LEU A 176 3.57 -20.89 24.41
CA LEU A 176 3.28 -21.95 25.38
C LEU A 176 4.48 -22.22 26.29
N GLN A 177 5.68 -22.33 25.73
CA GLN A 177 6.92 -22.49 26.51
C GLN A 177 7.14 -21.31 27.44
N THR A 178 6.92 -20.07 26.97
CA THR A 178 7.06 -18.86 27.79
C THR A 178 6.02 -18.82 28.90
N THR A 179 4.78 -19.22 28.63
CA THR A 179 3.71 -19.33 29.65
C THR A 179 4.05 -20.39 30.68
N LEU A 180 4.49 -21.58 30.28
CA LEU A 180 4.90 -22.64 31.19
C LEU A 180 6.12 -22.22 32.02
N LEU A 181 7.10 -21.55 31.40
CA LEU A 181 8.24 -20.96 32.11
C LEU A 181 7.79 -19.86 33.08
N TYR A 182 6.82 -19.03 32.69
CA TYR A 182 6.25 -18.00 33.54
C TYR A 182 5.45 -18.58 34.70
N GLU A 183 4.69 -19.65 34.49
CA GLU A 183 3.95 -20.36 35.53
C GLU A 183 4.91 -21.08 36.48
N ALA A 184 5.93 -21.76 35.96
CA ALA A 184 7.00 -22.35 36.77
C ALA A 184 7.75 -21.27 37.55
N SER A 185 8.14 -20.16 36.90
CA SER A 185 8.77 -19.01 37.53
C SER A 185 7.86 -18.37 38.57
N LYS A 186 6.53 -18.30 38.33
CA LYS A 186 5.55 -17.76 39.28
C LYS A 186 5.36 -18.68 40.46
N GLN A 187 5.40 -20.00 40.26
CA GLN A 187 5.30 -21.00 41.32
C GLN A 187 6.58 -21.04 42.18
N ILE A 188 7.76 -20.95 41.54
CA ILE A 188 9.07 -20.78 42.19
C ILE A 188 9.14 -19.42 42.91
N SER A 189 8.67 -18.34 42.28
CA SER A 189 8.65 -16.99 42.87
C SER A 189 7.58 -16.84 43.95
N SER A 190 6.51 -17.65 43.91
CA SER A 190 5.53 -17.73 45.00
C SER A 190 6.10 -18.42 46.24
N GLN A 191 7.30 -19.04 46.12
CA GLN A 191 8.08 -19.60 47.23
C GLN A 191 9.37 -18.80 47.52
N LEU A 192 9.85 -17.95 46.61
CA LEU A 192 10.92 -16.98 46.89
C LEU A 192 10.36 -15.80 47.70
N GLU A 193 10.05 -16.05 48.98
CA GLU A 193 10.06 -14.99 49.97
C GLU A 193 11.46 -14.35 49.94
N LEU A 194 11.57 -13.02 50.00
CA LEU A 194 12.82 -12.25 50.06
C LEU A 194 13.96 -12.95 50.84
N ASN A 195 13.62 -13.68 51.91
CA ASN A 195 14.50 -14.53 52.69
C ASN A 195 15.33 -15.55 51.86
N HIS A 196 14.74 -16.23 50.87
CA HIS A 196 15.44 -17.20 50.03
C HIS A 196 16.40 -16.50 49.05
N LEU A 197 16.02 -15.37 48.46
CA LEU A 197 16.93 -14.55 47.65
C LEU A 197 18.15 -14.12 48.49
N LEU A 198 17.92 -13.60 49.70
CA LEU A 198 19.00 -13.19 50.59
C LEU A 198 19.90 -14.37 50.97
N ALA A 199 19.32 -15.55 51.24
CA ALA A 199 20.06 -16.77 51.54
C ALA A 199 20.94 -17.23 50.35
N GLU A 200 20.41 -17.17 49.13
CA GLU A 200 21.15 -17.53 47.91
C GLU A 200 22.28 -16.54 47.63
N VAL A 201 22.04 -15.24 47.83
CA VAL A 201 23.09 -14.22 47.67
C VAL A 201 24.25 -14.47 48.63
N VAL A 202 24.00 -14.67 49.93
CA VAL A 202 25.09 -14.89 50.88
C VAL A 202 25.82 -16.21 50.60
N ASP A 203 25.11 -17.28 50.22
CA ASP A 203 25.69 -18.59 49.90
C ASP A 203 26.58 -18.54 48.66
N LEU A 204 26.10 -17.92 47.57
CA LEU A 204 26.89 -17.74 46.34
C LEU A 204 28.12 -16.86 46.57
N THR A 205 27.98 -15.79 47.34
CA THR A 205 29.09 -14.88 47.68
C THR A 205 30.15 -15.61 48.49
N GLN A 206 29.72 -16.32 49.53
CA GLN A 206 30.61 -17.09 50.40
C GLN A 206 31.36 -18.15 49.59
N LYS A 207 30.67 -18.90 48.72
CA LYS A 207 31.30 -19.95 47.90
C LYS A 207 32.24 -19.41 46.83
N THR A 208 31.85 -18.34 46.13
CA THR A 208 32.61 -17.78 45.01
C THR A 208 33.91 -17.15 45.47
N PHE A 209 33.86 -16.36 46.54
CA PHE A 209 35.01 -15.63 47.06
C PHE A 209 35.72 -16.35 48.22
N ARG A 210 35.14 -17.45 48.70
CA ARG A 210 35.65 -18.28 49.81
C ARG A 210 35.86 -17.49 51.10
N PHE A 211 34.96 -16.55 51.39
CA PHE A 211 34.96 -15.81 52.64
C PHE A 211 34.60 -16.74 53.82
N HIS A 212 35.10 -16.39 55.01
CA HIS A 212 34.88 -17.18 56.22
C HIS A 212 33.41 -17.12 56.65
N ASN A 213 32.84 -15.91 56.70
CA ASN A 213 31.40 -15.68 56.81
C ASN A 213 30.94 -14.58 55.85
N VAL A 214 29.70 -14.70 55.39
CA VAL A 214 28.97 -13.67 54.66
C VAL A 214 27.59 -13.51 55.26
N MET A 215 27.20 -12.29 55.57
CA MET A 215 25.93 -11.97 56.21
C MET A 215 25.24 -10.79 55.52
N ILE A 216 23.91 -10.81 55.48
CA ILE A 216 23.13 -9.63 55.09
C ILE A 216 22.22 -9.19 56.23
N PHE A 217 22.37 -7.92 56.60
CA PHE A 217 21.55 -7.25 57.59
C PHE A 217 20.61 -6.25 56.91
N MET A 218 19.31 -6.48 56.98
CA MET A 218 18.31 -5.55 56.44
C MET A 218 18.05 -4.40 57.42
N TYR A 219 17.94 -3.18 56.92
CA TYR A 219 17.54 -2.03 57.73
C TYR A 219 16.03 -2.06 57.96
N GLU A 220 15.62 -2.30 59.21
CA GLU A 220 14.21 -2.46 59.60
C GLU A 220 13.97 -1.89 61.00
N GLY A 221 13.10 -0.87 61.10
CA GLY A 221 12.71 -0.27 62.37
C GLY A 221 13.84 0.40 63.13
N GLY A 222 14.77 1.06 62.41
CA GLY A 222 15.90 1.80 63.00
C GLY A 222 17.14 0.97 63.34
N ALA A 223 17.15 -0.32 63.01
CA ALA A 223 18.29 -1.21 63.27
C ALA A 223 18.57 -2.14 62.07
N LEU A 224 19.81 -2.63 62.01
CA LEU A 224 20.27 -3.62 61.04
C LEU A 224 19.98 -5.02 61.56
N ARG A 225 19.00 -5.71 60.98
CA ARG A 225 18.54 -7.05 61.39
C ARG A 225 19.09 -8.12 60.47
N LEU A 226 19.77 -9.12 61.03
CA LEU A 226 20.29 -10.24 60.27
C LEU A 226 19.14 -11.00 59.59
N LYS A 227 19.24 -11.20 58.27
CA LYS A 227 18.25 -11.98 57.49
C LYS A 227 18.82 -13.23 56.84
N ALA A 228 20.10 -13.20 56.49
CA ALA A 228 20.76 -14.33 55.84
C ALA A 228 22.23 -14.40 56.27
N ILE A 229 22.73 -15.63 56.39
CA ILE A 229 24.12 -15.94 56.71
C ILE A 229 24.57 -17.19 55.94
N ALA A 230 25.80 -17.17 55.47
CA ALA A 230 26.53 -18.33 54.97
C ALA A 230 27.95 -18.34 55.55
N GLY A 231 28.48 -19.53 55.84
CA GLY A 231 29.82 -19.71 56.42
C GLY A 231 29.84 -20.50 57.72
N ALA A 232 30.96 -20.40 58.42
CA ALA A 232 31.25 -21.17 59.63
C ALA A 232 30.22 -20.93 60.74
N MET A 233 29.72 -19.71 60.88
CA MET A 233 28.84 -19.34 62.00
C MET A 233 27.35 -19.66 61.79
N THR A 234 26.95 -20.35 60.73
CA THR A 234 25.52 -20.66 60.43
C THR A 234 24.76 -21.33 61.58
N LYS A 235 25.43 -22.06 62.49
CA LYS A 235 24.82 -22.74 63.64
C LYS A 235 24.74 -21.91 64.92
N GLU A 236 25.47 -20.80 65.01
CA GLU A 236 25.62 -20.02 66.26
C GLU A 236 24.67 -18.82 66.33
N PHE A 237 24.11 -18.40 65.19
CA PHE A 237 23.22 -17.24 65.15
C PHE A 237 21.77 -17.54 65.52
N LYS A 238 21.24 -16.78 66.48
CA LYS A 238 19.83 -16.80 66.86
C LYS A 238 19.01 -15.90 65.92
N LYS A 239 17.82 -16.35 65.52
CA LYS A 239 16.83 -15.53 64.79
C LYS A 239 16.58 -14.22 65.58
N GLY A 240 16.66 -13.08 64.88
CA GLY A 240 16.35 -11.76 65.45
C GLY A 240 17.54 -10.94 65.95
N PHE A 241 18.78 -11.39 65.73
CA PHE A 241 19.98 -10.59 66.00
C PHE A 241 19.93 -9.25 65.23
N ALA A 242 20.22 -8.15 65.94
CA ALA A 242 20.14 -6.81 65.40
C ALA A 242 21.30 -5.95 65.91
N ILE A 243 21.82 -5.10 65.04
CA ILE A 243 22.90 -4.15 65.31
C ILE A 243 22.32 -2.72 65.15
N PRO A 244 22.42 -1.86 66.17
CA PRO A 244 22.09 -0.44 66.01
C PRO A 244 22.98 0.26 64.98
N LEU A 245 22.45 1.28 64.29
CA LEU A 245 23.29 2.15 63.47
C LEU A 245 24.42 2.78 64.29
N GLY A 246 25.57 2.98 63.66
CA GLY A 246 26.79 3.51 64.29
C GLY A 246 27.55 2.51 65.19
N LYS A 247 26.99 1.32 65.46
CA LYS A 247 27.64 0.30 66.30
C LYS A 247 28.38 -0.75 65.45
N GLY A 248 29.67 -0.95 65.71
CA GLY A 248 30.46 -1.92 64.93
C GLY A 248 30.77 -1.42 63.53
N LEU A 249 31.58 -2.16 62.77
CA LEU A 249 31.84 -1.86 61.36
C LEU A 249 30.53 -1.91 60.54
N ILE A 250 29.67 -2.91 60.80
CA ILE A 250 28.35 -3.05 60.18
C ILE A 250 27.44 -1.83 60.42
N GLY A 251 27.30 -1.39 61.68
CA GLY A 251 26.46 -0.25 62.02
C GLY A 251 27.01 1.07 61.49
N LEU A 252 28.33 1.25 61.50
CA LEU A 252 29.00 2.41 60.92
C LEU A 252 28.82 2.46 59.40
N ALA A 253 28.89 1.32 58.72
CA ALA A 253 28.66 1.24 57.27
C ALA A 253 27.23 1.68 56.91
N GLY A 254 26.25 1.23 57.70
CA GLY A 254 24.86 1.66 57.55
C GLY A 254 24.66 3.15 57.82
N GLU A 255 25.26 3.67 58.89
CA GLU A 255 25.09 5.08 59.30
C GLU A 255 25.73 6.05 58.30
N LYS A 256 26.97 5.77 57.88
CA LYS A 256 27.73 6.64 56.98
C LYS A 256 27.39 6.43 55.50
N LEU A 257 26.70 5.34 55.16
CA LEU A 257 26.47 4.90 53.78
C LEU A 257 27.78 4.69 52.99
N GLU A 258 28.85 4.31 53.69
CA GLU A 258 30.19 4.09 53.15
C GLU A 258 30.77 2.76 53.62
N GLU A 259 31.62 2.14 52.79
CA GLU A 259 32.27 0.88 53.12
C GLU A 259 33.17 1.04 54.37
N GLN A 260 33.09 0.10 55.31
CA GLN A 260 33.97 0.05 56.48
C GLN A 260 34.81 -1.22 56.41
N VAL A 261 36.13 -1.05 56.45
CA VAL A 261 37.08 -2.17 56.39
C VAL A 261 37.97 -2.16 57.63
N SER A 262 38.25 -3.37 58.13
CA SER A 262 39.29 -3.64 59.09
C SER A 262 40.05 -4.89 58.66
N ASN A 263 41.36 -4.74 58.44
CA ASN A 263 42.25 -5.85 58.07
C ASN A 263 42.90 -6.52 59.29
N ASN A 264 42.66 -5.97 60.49
CA ASN A 264 43.02 -6.55 61.78
C ASN A 264 41.98 -6.15 62.83
N VAL A 265 40.94 -6.99 62.99
CA VAL A 265 39.84 -6.70 63.91
C VAL A 265 40.23 -6.79 65.39
N ASP A 266 41.32 -7.49 65.71
CA ASP A 266 41.84 -7.59 67.08
C ASP A 266 42.42 -6.26 67.58
N GLU A 267 42.84 -5.39 66.66
CA GLU A 267 43.42 -4.06 66.95
C GLU A 267 42.45 -2.90 66.64
N ASP A 268 41.28 -3.18 66.05
CA ASP A 268 40.33 -2.16 65.65
C ASP A 268 39.27 -1.89 66.74
N PRO A 269 39.29 -0.74 67.43
CA PRO A 269 38.34 -0.45 68.50
C PRO A 269 36.89 -0.30 67.99
N ARG A 270 36.68 -0.18 66.67
CA ARG A 270 35.36 -0.14 66.05
C ARG A 270 34.75 -1.53 65.92
N TYR A 271 35.56 -2.58 65.97
CA TYR A 271 35.07 -3.95 65.79
C TYR A 271 34.13 -4.33 66.93
N TYR A 272 32.96 -4.84 66.57
CA TYR A 272 31.95 -5.27 67.53
C TYR A 272 31.92 -6.80 67.59
N LYS A 273 32.68 -7.37 68.53
CA LYS A 273 32.71 -8.81 68.77
C LYS A 273 31.41 -9.27 69.44
N ALA A 274 30.47 -9.75 68.62
CA ALA A 274 29.16 -10.22 69.10
C ALA A 274 29.20 -11.68 69.59
N PHE A 275 30.11 -12.49 69.05
CA PHE A 275 30.26 -13.92 69.34
C PHE A 275 31.76 -14.29 69.47
N GLU A 276 32.05 -15.47 70.01
CA GLU A 276 33.41 -16.02 69.97
C GLU A 276 33.69 -16.53 68.56
N GLU A 277 34.37 -15.72 67.75
CA GLU A 277 34.67 -16.02 66.35
C GLU A 277 36.17 -15.89 66.03
N GLU A 278 36.60 -16.61 64.99
CA GLU A 278 37.98 -16.59 64.45
C GLU A 278 38.18 -15.48 63.40
N THR A 279 37.23 -14.56 63.27
CA THR A 279 37.33 -13.43 62.34
C THR A 279 38.55 -12.58 62.67
N ARG A 280 39.41 -12.36 61.66
CA ARG A 280 40.64 -11.56 61.70
C ARG A 280 40.56 -10.30 60.86
N ALA A 281 39.71 -10.29 59.83
CA ALA A 281 39.42 -9.14 59.01
C ALA A 281 37.92 -9.09 58.67
N GLU A 282 37.37 -7.88 58.56
CA GLU A 282 35.95 -7.62 58.26
C GLU A 282 35.82 -6.48 57.24
N LEU A 283 34.90 -6.66 56.29
CA LEU A 283 34.47 -5.66 55.32
C LEU A 283 32.94 -5.56 55.34
N ALA A 284 32.44 -4.43 55.84
CA ALA A 284 31.02 -4.10 55.83
C ALA A 284 30.71 -3.13 54.68
N VAL A 285 29.82 -3.54 53.78
CA VAL A 285 29.45 -2.80 52.58
C VAL A 285 27.96 -2.42 52.62
N PRO A 286 27.62 -1.13 52.58
CA PRO A 286 26.22 -0.72 52.54
C PRO A 286 25.58 -1.08 51.19
N ILE A 287 24.37 -1.64 51.26
CA ILE A 287 23.47 -1.86 50.13
C ILE A 287 22.45 -0.72 50.19
N LYS A 288 22.49 0.17 49.19
CA LYS A 288 21.70 1.40 49.16
C LYS A 288 21.05 1.63 47.80
N MET A 289 19.96 2.39 47.80
CA MET A 289 19.29 2.85 46.59
C MET A 289 19.12 4.37 46.67
N GLY A 290 19.85 5.08 45.81
CA GLY A 290 20.05 6.52 46.00
C GLY A 290 20.76 6.79 47.33
N ASN A 291 20.13 7.59 48.20
CA ASN A 291 20.64 7.94 49.52
C ASN A 291 19.95 7.16 50.66
N GLU A 292 19.17 6.12 50.33
CA GLU A 292 18.44 5.31 51.29
C GLU A 292 19.19 4.00 51.58
N LEU A 293 19.40 3.70 52.86
CA LEU A 293 19.95 2.42 53.31
C LEU A 293 18.89 1.32 53.17
N ILE A 294 19.22 0.27 52.43
CA ILE A 294 18.38 -0.94 52.33
C ILE A 294 18.90 -2.01 53.29
N ALA A 295 20.20 -2.27 53.26
CA ALA A 295 20.86 -3.33 54.01
C ALA A 295 22.37 -3.07 54.15
N VAL A 296 23.06 -3.91 54.90
CA VAL A 296 24.53 -4.00 54.93
C VAL A 296 24.92 -5.44 54.63
N LEU A 297 25.82 -5.63 53.66
CA LEU A 297 26.51 -6.87 53.37
C LEU A 297 27.78 -6.91 54.21
N ASP A 298 27.89 -7.90 55.09
CA ASP A 298 29.05 -8.11 55.94
C ASP A 298 29.85 -9.32 55.44
N LEU A 299 31.17 -9.15 55.37
CA LEU A 299 32.12 -10.10 54.82
C LEU A 299 33.26 -10.28 55.82
N GLN A 300 33.53 -11.51 56.21
CA GLN A 300 34.53 -11.81 57.22
C GLN A 300 35.58 -12.78 56.67
N SER A 301 36.82 -12.64 57.14
CA SER A 301 37.91 -13.58 56.89
C SER A 301 38.59 -13.97 58.20
N ASP A 302 39.03 -15.21 58.27
CA ASP A 302 39.92 -15.79 59.30
C ASP A 302 41.40 -15.44 59.08
N ARG A 303 41.72 -14.58 58.11
CA ARG A 303 43.08 -14.10 57.81
C ARG A 303 43.17 -12.59 57.97
N TYR A 304 44.27 -12.12 58.53
CA TYR A 304 44.62 -10.70 58.52
C TYR A 304 44.89 -10.20 57.10
N ASN A 305 44.66 -8.91 56.85
CA ASN A 305 44.92 -8.26 55.56
C ASN A 305 44.19 -8.92 54.37
N ALA A 306 42.97 -9.41 54.61
CA ALA A 306 42.20 -10.15 53.61
C ALA A 306 41.48 -9.27 52.57
N PHE A 307 41.29 -7.97 52.84
CA PHE A 307 40.52 -7.07 51.97
C PHE A 307 41.39 -5.93 51.43
N GLY A 308 41.66 -5.97 50.12
CA GLY A 308 42.32 -4.89 49.38
C GLY A 308 41.33 -3.91 48.73
N GLU A 309 41.86 -2.89 48.06
CA GLU A 309 41.02 -1.89 47.35
C GLU A 309 40.16 -2.52 46.24
N ASP A 310 40.70 -3.51 45.53
CA ASP A 310 39.97 -4.21 44.47
C ASP A 310 38.79 -5.03 45.03
N ASP A 311 38.97 -5.68 46.18
CA ASP A 311 37.90 -6.42 46.85
C ASP A 311 36.76 -5.48 47.25
N ILE A 312 37.10 -4.33 47.83
CA ILE A 312 36.13 -3.28 48.22
C ILE A 312 35.37 -2.81 46.98
N LYS A 313 36.06 -2.54 45.87
CA LYS A 313 35.43 -2.04 44.63
C LYS A 313 34.50 -3.08 43.99
N ILE A 314 34.91 -4.35 43.99
CA ILE A 314 34.09 -5.46 43.48
C ILE A 314 32.85 -5.62 44.38
N MET A 315 33.02 -5.63 45.70
CA MET A 315 31.92 -5.78 46.65
C MET A 315 30.95 -4.61 46.63
N LYS A 316 31.43 -3.38 46.39
CA LYS A 316 30.57 -2.20 46.15
C LYS A 316 29.74 -2.30 44.87
N THR A 317 30.33 -2.84 43.81
CA THR A 317 29.61 -3.07 42.55
C THR A 317 28.56 -4.17 42.75
N PHE A 318 28.93 -5.22 43.46
CA PHE A 318 28.04 -6.33 43.78
C PHE A 318 26.90 -5.90 44.72
N SER A 319 27.16 -5.07 45.73
CA SER A 319 26.13 -4.53 46.63
C SER A 319 25.09 -3.70 45.87
N SER A 320 25.51 -2.96 44.84
CA SER A 320 24.59 -2.20 43.97
C SER A 320 23.66 -3.12 43.16
N GLN A 321 24.14 -4.27 42.71
CA GLN A 321 23.30 -5.27 42.04
C GLN A 321 22.33 -5.94 43.01
N ILE A 322 22.80 -6.27 44.22
CA ILE A 322 21.94 -6.81 45.29
C ILE A 322 20.84 -5.80 45.65
N ALA A 323 21.16 -4.51 45.77
CA ALA A 323 20.17 -3.46 46.02
C ALA A 323 19.03 -3.48 45.00
N THR A 324 19.37 -3.59 43.72
CA THR A 324 18.42 -3.66 42.61
C THR A 324 17.53 -4.90 42.72
N ALA A 325 18.12 -6.06 42.99
CA ALA A 325 17.38 -7.32 43.14
C ALA A 325 16.41 -7.29 44.32
N ILE A 326 16.86 -6.80 45.48
CA ILE A 326 16.01 -6.62 46.68
C ILE A 326 14.86 -5.66 46.38
N ASN A 327 15.13 -4.55 45.71
CA ASN A 327 14.09 -3.58 45.37
C ASN A 327 13.05 -4.15 44.41
N ASN A 328 13.48 -4.87 43.36
CA ASN A 328 12.57 -5.55 42.43
C ASN A 328 11.70 -6.58 43.15
N ALA A 329 12.28 -7.37 44.06
CA ALA A 329 11.54 -8.33 44.86
C ALA A 329 10.50 -7.64 45.78
N ARG A 330 10.88 -6.52 46.43
CA ARG A 330 9.97 -5.72 47.26
C ARG A 330 8.80 -5.13 46.45
N LEU A 331 9.09 -4.50 45.31
CA LEU A 331 8.06 -3.93 44.41
C LEU A 331 7.08 -5.00 43.92
N TYR A 332 7.60 -6.18 43.57
CA TYR A 332 6.77 -7.31 43.17
C TYR A 332 5.83 -7.76 44.29
N LEU A 333 6.34 -7.91 45.52
CA LEU A 333 5.54 -8.29 46.68
C LEU A 333 4.46 -7.24 47.00
N GLN A 334 4.79 -5.95 46.91
CA GLN A 334 3.83 -4.87 47.08
C GLN A 334 2.71 -4.93 46.03
N ALA A 335 3.06 -5.10 44.75
CA ALA A 335 2.09 -5.23 43.67
C ALA A 335 1.16 -6.45 43.88
N GLN A 336 1.70 -7.59 44.33
CA GLN A 336 0.90 -8.78 44.65
C GLN A 336 -0.07 -8.54 45.83
N GLN A 337 0.39 -7.87 46.89
CA GLN A 337 -0.46 -7.51 48.02
C GLN A 337 -1.56 -6.54 47.61
N GLU A 338 -1.23 -5.52 46.82
CA GLU A 338 -2.20 -4.56 46.30
C GLU A 338 -3.25 -5.24 45.41
N LEU A 339 -2.83 -6.12 44.50
CA LEU A 339 -3.76 -6.91 43.69
C LEU A 339 -4.69 -7.79 44.53
N LYS A 340 -4.17 -8.41 45.59
CA LYS A 340 -4.98 -9.22 46.51
C LYS A 340 -6.01 -8.37 47.25
N MET A 341 -5.61 -7.17 47.71
CA MET A 341 -6.51 -6.22 48.36
C MET A 341 -7.58 -5.69 47.40
N ARG A 342 -7.19 -5.27 46.19
CA ARG A 342 -8.11 -4.81 45.15
C ARG A 342 -9.16 -5.88 44.82
N LYS A 343 -8.74 -7.13 44.62
CA LYS A 343 -9.68 -8.25 44.38
C LYS A 343 -10.65 -8.47 45.55
N LYS A 344 -10.17 -8.32 46.78
CA LYS A 344 -11.02 -8.44 47.97
C LYS A 344 -12.06 -7.31 48.01
N THR A 345 -11.64 -6.07 47.82
CA THR A 345 -12.53 -4.89 47.77
C THR A 345 -13.53 -4.98 46.63
N GLU A 346 -13.11 -5.46 45.44
CA GLU A 346 -14.00 -5.65 44.30
C GLU A 346 -15.07 -6.73 44.59
N ALA A 347 -14.69 -7.82 45.26
CA ALA A 347 -15.63 -8.84 45.69
C ALA A 347 -16.64 -8.29 46.73
N GLU A 348 -16.17 -7.51 47.70
CA GLU A 348 -17.01 -6.84 48.72
C GLU A 348 -17.98 -5.84 48.07
N LEU A 349 -17.50 -5.02 47.12
CA LEU A 349 -18.34 -4.06 46.39
C LEU A 349 -19.38 -4.76 45.53
N ARG A 350 -18.99 -5.85 44.83
CA ARG A 350 -19.91 -6.65 44.03
C ARG A 350 -21.01 -7.25 44.90
N GLN A 351 -20.67 -7.75 46.09
CA GLN A 351 -21.65 -8.27 47.04
C GLN A 351 -22.58 -7.16 47.54
N SER A 352 -22.05 -6.01 47.94
CA SER A 352 -22.85 -4.86 48.38
C SER A 352 -23.80 -4.35 47.31
N ASN A 353 -23.39 -4.34 46.03
CA ASN A 353 -24.26 -3.97 44.91
C ASN A 353 -25.40 -4.97 44.70
N VAL A 354 -25.13 -6.28 44.84
CA VAL A 354 -26.17 -7.32 44.79
C VAL A 354 -27.19 -7.13 45.91
N ASP A 355 -26.72 -6.80 47.12
CA ASP A 355 -27.58 -6.61 48.29
C ASP A 355 -28.41 -5.31 48.16
N LEU A 356 -27.82 -4.24 47.59
CA LEU A 356 -28.52 -2.99 47.29
C LEU A 356 -29.64 -3.20 46.26
N GLU A 357 -29.36 -3.91 45.17
CA GLU A 357 -30.36 -4.24 44.13
C GLU A 357 -31.53 -5.06 44.70
N LYS A 358 -31.25 -6.02 45.59
CA LYS A 358 -32.30 -6.77 46.30
C LYS A 358 -33.15 -5.87 47.19
N ALA A 359 -32.52 -4.98 47.97
CA ALA A 359 -33.23 -4.06 48.85
C ALA A 359 -34.10 -3.07 48.05
N LYS A 360 -33.60 -2.57 46.92
CA LYS A 360 -34.36 -1.69 46.03
C LYS A 360 -35.59 -2.39 45.46
N ARG A 361 -35.44 -3.60 44.90
CA ARG A 361 -36.58 -4.39 44.40
C ARG A 361 -37.62 -4.66 45.47
N ALA A 362 -37.20 -5.04 46.68
CA ALA A 362 -38.13 -5.24 47.79
C ALA A 362 -38.89 -3.96 48.18
N THR A 363 -38.26 -2.78 48.02
CA THR A 363 -38.92 -1.49 48.29
C THR A 363 -39.91 -1.14 47.17
N ASP A 364 -39.53 -1.36 45.92
CA ASP A 364 -40.40 -1.13 44.76
C ASP A 364 -41.65 -2.05 44.82
N ASP A 365 -41.47 -3.33 45.18
CA ASP A 365 -42.57 -4.29 45.40
C ASP A 365 -43.52 -3.86 46.54
N ILE A 366 -42.99 -3.25 47.62
CA ILE A 366 -43.83 -2.71 48.71
C ILE A 366 -44.64 -1.51 48.21
N LEU A 367 -44.03 -0.62 47.42
CA LEU A 367 -44.69 0.57 46.90
C LEU A 367 -45.80 0.22 45.88
N GLU A 368 -45.61 -0.77 45.03
CA GLU A 368 -46.65 -1.24 44.08
C GLU A 368 -47.85 -1.91 44.76
N ASN A 369 -47.70 -2.41 46.00
CA ASN A 369 -48.78 -3.07 46.74
C ASN A 369 -49.53 -2.14 47.72
N VAL A 370 -49.24 -0.84 47.71
CA VAL A 370 -49.83 0.16 48.64
C VAL A 370 -50.87 1.08 47.96
N ASP A 371 -51.06 0.99 46.65
CA ASP A 371 -52.22 1.55 45.92
C ASP A 371 -53.31 0.47 45.72
#